data_AF-A0A822E1F5-F1
#
_entry.id   AF-A0A822E1F5-F1
#
_cell.length_a   1.000
_cell.length_b   1.000
_cell.length_c   1.000
_cell.angle_alpha   90.00
_cell.angle_beta   90.00
_cell.angle_gamma   90.00
#
_symmetry.space_group_name_H-M   'P 1'
#
loop_
_entity.id
_entity.type
_entity.pdbx_description
1 polymer ?
#
loop_
_entity_poly.entity_id
_entity_poly.type
_entity_poly.pdbx_seq_one_letter_code
_entity_poly.pdbx_strand_id
1 'polypeptide(L)' 'MLRLFYKTDQVHFEFRSDEYNGITKDSITGLVRPVRTRQYQSFSQAEDENYRSRIYLGVHWRIDQEE' A
#
# COMPACT_ATOMS: atom_id res chain seq x y z
N MET A 1 -7.91 6.44 12.91
CA MET A 1 -9.31 6.75 12.54
C MET A 1 -10.14 5.50 12.25
N LEU A 2 -9.84 4.69 11.22
CA LEU A 2 -10.67 3.51 10.87
C LEU A 2 -10.78 2.47 12.00
N ARG A 3 -9.68 2.19 12.70
CA ARG A 3 -9.65 1.33 13.89
C ARG A 3 -10.62 1.79 14.99
N LEU A 4 -10.76 3.11 15.18
CA LEU A 4 -11.69 3.70 16.15
C LEU A 4 -13.14 3.62 15.68
N PHE A 5 -13.38 3.88 14.38
CA PHE A 5 -14.71 3.83 13.78
C PHE A 5 -15.30 2.41 13.82
N TYR A 6 -14.54 1.42 13.36
CA TYR A 6 -14.96 0.02 13.35
C TYR A 6 -14.81 -0.67 14.71
N LYS A 7 -14.18 0.00 15.69
CA LYS A 7 -13.85 -0.56 17.01
C LYS A 7 -13.04 -1.86 16.95
N THR A 8 -12.31 -2.08 15.86
CA THR A 8 -11.44 -3.23 15.65
C THR A 8 -10.34 -2.90 14.63
N ASP A 9 -9.19 -3.56 14.76
CA ASP A 9 -8.13 -3.56 13.75
C ASP A 9 -8.30 -4.68 12.71
N GLN A 10 -8.96 -5.78 13.11
CA GLN A 10 -9.07 -7.02 12.34
C GLN A 10 -10.18 -6.93 11.29
N VAL A 11 -9.96 -6.07 10.30
CA VAL A 11 -10.83 -5.94 9.14
C VAL A 11 -10.09 -6.49 7.93
N HIS A 12 -10.62 -7.57 7.36
CA HIS A 12 -10.10 -8.16 6.14
C HIS A 12 -10.58 -7.36 4.93
N PHE A 13 -9.68 -7.04 4.00
CA PHE A 13 -10.05 -6.36 2.76
C PHE A 13 -9.06 -6.64 1.64
N GLU A 14 -9.56 -6.45 0.41
CA GLU A 14 -8.76 -6.46 -0.80
C GLU A 14 -8.53 -5.03 -1.31
N PHE A 15 -7.32 -4.77 -1.80
CA PHE A 15 -6.96 -3.49 -2.35
C PHE A 15 -6.18 -3.67 -3.65
N ARG A 16 -6.56 -2.90 -4.68
CA ARG A 16 -5.82 -2.78 -5.93
C ARG A 16 -5.51 -1.31 -6.15
N SER A 17 -4.22 -0.99 -6.19
CA SER A 17 -3.75 0.36 -6.48
C SER A 17 -3.78 0.62 -7.99
N ASP A 18 -4.03 1.87 -8.38
CA ASP A 18 -3.88 2.32 -9.76
C ASP A 18 -2.44 2.26 -10.26
N GLU A 19 -1.45 2.21 -9.35
CA GLU A 19 -0.06 1.94 -9.71
C GLU A 19 0.14 0.54 -10.31
N TYR A 20 -0.76 -0.40 -10.05
CA TYR A 20 -0.69 -1.79 -10.51
C TYR A 20 -2.07 -2.34 -10.87
N ASN A 21 -2.81 -1.63 -11.73
CA ASN A 21 -4.18 -1.96 -12.11
C ASN A 21 -4.32 -2.60 -13.51
N GLY A 22 -3.25 -2.76 -14.28
CA GLY A 22 -3.33 -3.26 -15.66
C GLY A 22 -3.81 -2.23 -16.68
N ILE A 23 -3.92 -0.97 -16.30
CA ILE A 23 -4.41 0.14 -17.14
C ILE A 23 -3.36 1.25 -17.18
N THR A 24 -2.89 1.68 -16.01
CA THR A 24 -1.90 2.74 -15.86
C THR A 24 -0.60 2.35 -16.55
N LYS A 25 -0.08 3.27 -17.35
CA LYS A 25 1.19 3.11 -18.05
C LYS A 25 2.30 3.71 -17.23
N ASP A 26 3.44 3.05 -17.27
CA ASP A 26 4.67 3.59 -16.75
C ASP A 26 5.09 4.83 -17.56
N SER A 27 5.42 5.92 -16.87
CA SER A 27 5.70 7.21 -17.51
C SER A 27 7.04 7.22 -18.26
N ILE A 28 7.96 6.31 -17.93
CA ILE A 28 9.30 6.26 -18.55
C ILE A 28 9.29 5.26 -19.70
N THR A 29 8.81 4.04 -19.46
CA THR A 29 8.85 2.95 -20.44
C THR A 29 7.61 2.88 -21.35
N GLY A 30 6.51 3.54 -20.97
CA GLY A 30 5.23 3.48 -21.68
C GLY A 30 4.49 2.14 -21.55
N LEU A 31 5.07 1.16 -20.85
CA LEU A 31 4.51 -0.17 -20.65
C LEU A 31 3.36 -0.12 -19.65
N VAL A 32 2.33 -0.93 -19.88
CA VAL A 32 1.21 -1.09 -18.93
C VAL A 32 1.73 -1.81 -17.68
N ARG A 33 1.44 -1.24 -16.50
CA ARG A 33 1.85 -1.85 -15.23
C ARG A 33 1.00 -3.08 -14.92
N PRO A 34 1.61 -4.19 -14.46
CA PRO A 34 0.90 -5.45 -14.25
C PRO A 34 -0.14 -5.34 -13.13
N VAL A 35 -1.18 -6.16 -13.19
CA VAL A 35 -2.22 -6.21 -12.16
C VAL A 35 -1.66 -6.82 -10.87
N ARG A 36 -1.79 -6.11 -9.75
CA ARG A 36 -1.48 -6.61 -8.40
C ARG A 36 -2.64 -6.30 -7.46
N THR A 37 -3.26 -7.34 -6.91
CA THR A 37 -4.26 -7.21 -5.83
C THR A 37 -3.62 -7.68 -4.54
N ARG A 38 -3.78 -6.90 -3.47
CA ARG A 38 -3.30 -7.23 -2.13
C ARG A 38 -4.48 -7.59 -1.24
N GLN A 39 -4.28 -8.58 -0.39
CA GLN A 39 -5.19 -8.96 0.67
C GLN A 39 -4.55 -8.57 2.01
N TYR A 40 -5.29 -7.84 2.82
CA TYR A 40 -4.89 -7.44 4.16
C TYR A 40 -5.81 -8.08 5.18
N GLN A 41 -5.22 -8.50 6.30
CA GLN A 41 -5.92 -9.10 7.43
C GLN A 41 -6.33 -8.04 8.46
N SER A 42 -5.64 -6.89 8.48
CA SER A 42 -5.94 -5.80 9.39
C SER A 42 -5.56 -4.44 8.82
N PHE A 43 -6.07 -3.37 9.44
CA PHE A 43 -5.66 -2.01 9.07
C PHE A 43 -4.19 -1.75 9.39
N SER A 44 -3.71 -2.24 10.53
CA SER A 44 -2.31 -2.05 10.95
C SER A 44 -1.32 -2.75 9.99
N GLN A 45 -1.69 -3.90 9.42
CA GLN A 45 -0.88 -4.55 8.38
C GLN A 45 -0.76 -3.68 7.12
N ALA A 46 -1.89 -3.11 6.66
CA ALA A 46 -1.90 -2.25 5.49
C ALA A 46 -1.14 -0.93 5.71
N GLU A 47 -1.24 -0.38 6.92
CA GLU A 47 -0.50 0.81 7.36
C GLU A 47 1.02 0.57 7.33
N ASP A 48 1.50 -0.52 7.93
CA ASP A 48 2.92 -0.89 7.93
C ASP A 48 3.45 -1.12 6.50
N GLU A 49 2.70 -1.83 5.65
CA GLU A 49 3.15 -2.06 4.27
C GLU A 49 3.18 -0.76 3.44
N ASN A 50 2.16 0.09 3.55
CA ASN A 50 2.15 1.41 2.91
C ASN A 50 3.34 2.24 3.37
N TYR A 51 3.68 2.13 4.64
CA TYR A 51 4.77 2.88 5.22
C TYR A 51 6.15 2.37 4.73
N ARG A 52 6.39 1.06 4.75
CA ARG A 52 7.60 0.42 4.18
C ARG A 52 7.76 0.65 2.67
N SER A 53 6.67 0.89 1.95
CA SER A 53 6.72 1.17 0.50
C SER A 53 7.65 2.34 0.15
N ARG A 54 7.78 3.33 1.04
CA ARG A 54 8.62 4.52 0.82
C ARG A 54 10.11 4.22 0.89
N ILE A 55 10.49 3.26 1.72
CA ILE A 55 11.86 2.74 1.78
C ILE A 55 12.18 1.96 0.52
N TYR A 56 11.26 1.12 0.03
CA TYR A 56 11.48 0.37 -1.21
C TYR A 56 11.61 1.27 -2.45
N LEU A 57 10.98 2.45 -2.42
CA LEU A 57 11.16 3.48 -3.44
C LEU A 57 12.44 4.31 -3.24
N GLY A 58 13.13 4.16 -2.11
CA GLY A 58 14.35 4.91 -1.80
C GLY A 58 14.12 6.40 -1.52
N VAL A 59 12.90 6.80 -1.16
CA VAL A 59 12.52 8.22 -0.94
C VAL A 59 12.39 8.60 0.52
N HIS A 60 12.47 7.63 1.43
CA HIS A 60 12.44 7.82 2.89
C HIS A 60 13.47 6.91 3.57
N TRP A 61 14.01 7.37 4.69
CA TRP A 61 14.91 6.59 5.53
C TRP A 61 14.14 5.70 6.50
N ARG A 62 14.77 4.63 6.98
CA ARG A 62 14.18 3.78 8.03
C ARG A 62 14.07 4.47 9.40
N ILE A 63 14.65 5.65 9.57
CA ILE A 63 14.43 6.45 10.79
C ILE A 63 13.25 7.41 10.63
N ASP A 64 12.81 7.66 9.40
CA ASP A 64 11.53 8.33 9.15
C ASP A 64 10.35 7.40 9.54
N GLN A 65 10.65 6.20 10.09
CA GLN A 65 9.71 5.17 10.57
C GLN A 65 9.20 5.43 11.98
N GLU A 66 9.47 6.60 12.54
CA GLU A 66 9.06 6.92 13.90
C GLU A 66 7.53 7.11 14.01
N GLU A 67 7.03 6.61 15.15
CA GLU A 67 5.65 6.27 15.53
C GLU A 67 4.62 7.42 15.44
#